data_AF-A0A3B8M778-F1
#
_entry.id   AF-A0A3B8M778-F1
#
_cell.length_a   1.000
_cell.length_b   1.000
_cell.length_c   1.000
_cell.angle_alpha   90.00
_cell.angle_beta   90.00
_cell.angle_gamma   90.00
#
_symmetry.space_group_name_H-M   'P 1'
#
loop_
_entity.id
_entity.type
_entity.pdbx_description
1 polymer ?
#
loop_
_entity_poly.entity_id
_entity_poly.type
_entity_poly.pdbx_seq_one_letter_code
_entity_poly.pdbx_strand_id
1 'polypeptide(L)'
;GSFFEMDQMKTADAEDLGGSWWPAGSDWSSFSRTERVAGISAAELQAPDPERLAGRWAQIAQLDVIVGDSGNPTIVFDNATIRFVEAIDGRGEGLGGIDLICNDREAVLEGARQRDCVISDEEVSLGGLRVYLRD
;
A
#
# COMPACT_ATOMS: atom_id res chain seq x y z
N GLY A 1 16.43 0.82 -3.04
CA GLY A 1 16.29 2.18 -2.49
C GLY A 1 14.86 2.59 -2.64
N SER A 2 14.15 2.79 -1.53
CA SER A 2 12.78 3.29 -1.54
C SER A 2 12.79 4.82 -1.48
N PHE A 3 11.88 5.44 -2.22
CA PHE A 3 11.66 6.89 -2.22
C PHE A 3 10.37 7.18 -1.47
N PHE A 4 10.38 8.18 -0.59
CA PHE A 4 9.20 8.67 0.11
C PHE A 4 8.88 10.06 -0.43
N GLU A 5 7.76 10.17 -1.14
CA GLU A 5 7.29 11.41 -1.75
C GLU A 5 6.03 11.88 -1.03
N MET A 6 5.98 13.17 -0.72
CA MET A 6 4.78 13.85 -0.28
C MET A 6 4.48 14.93 -1.31
N ASP A 7 3.44 14.70 -2.12
CA ASP A 7 2.98 15.64 -3.13
C ASP A 7 1.50 15.97 -2.91
N GLN A 8 1.11 17.19 -3.26
CA GLN A 8 -0.26 17.65 -3.16
C GLN A 8 -0.59 18.60 -4.32
N MET A 9 -1.82 18.50 -4.80
CA MET A 9 -2.34 19.43 -5.79
C MET A 9 -2.51 20.83 -5.16
N LYS A 10 -2.27 21.89 -5.94
CA LYS A 10 -2.56 23.27 -5.51
C LYS A 10 -3.90 23.74 -6.10
N THR A 11 -4.95 22.96 -5.89
CA THR A 11 -6.32 23.26 -6.32
C THR A 11 -7.24 23.39 -5.11
N ALA A 12 -8.41 24.00 -5.29
CA ALA A 12 -9.36 24.22 -4.19
C ALA A 12 -9.97 22.92 -3.67
N ASP A 13 -10.00 21.89 -4.51
CA ASP A 13 -10.51 20.54 -4.30
C ASP A 13 -9.37 19.54 -4.03
N ALA A 14 -8.15 19.99 -3.70
CA ALA A 14 -6.98 19.12 -3.56
C ALA A 14 -7.08 18.12 -2.41
N GLU A 15 -7.90 18.40 -1.41
CA GLU A 15 -8.17 17.49 -0.27
C GLU A 15 -9.29 16.48 -0.59
N ASP A 16 -10.05 16.70 -1.66
CA ASP A 16 -11.10 15.77 -2.06
C ASP A 16 -10.48 14.57 -2.79
N LEU A 17 -10.83 13.34 -2.37
CA LEU A 17 -10.38 12.11 -3.04
C LEU A 17 -10.72 12.07 -4.54
N GLY A 18 -11.81 12.73 -4.93
CA GLY A 18 -12.25 12.88 -6.33
C GLY A 18 -11.83 14.20 -6.98
N GLY A 19 -10.96 14.97 -6.32
CA GLY A 19 -10.52 16.28 -6.75
C GLY A 19 -9.68 16.27 -8.02
N SER A 20 -9.37 17.47 -8.49
CA SER A 20 -8.58 17.69 -9.69
C SER A 20 -7.18 17.09 -9.56
N TRP A 21 -6.79 16.25 -10.52
CA TRP A 21 -5.45 15.69 -10.63
C TRP A 21 -4.93 15.85 -12.06
N TRP A 22 -4.29 17.01 -12.34
CA TRP A 22 -3.80 17.36 -13.69
C TRP A 22 -2.98 16.26 -14.35
N PRO A 23 -2.10 15.49 -13.65
CA PRO A 23 -1.35 14.41 -14.28
C PRO A 23 -2.21 13.29 -14.88
N ALA A 24 -3.41 13.02 -14.37
CA ALA A 24 -4.32 12.03 -14.93
C ALA A 24 -5.35 12.61 -15.93
N GLY A 25 -5.34 13.93 -16.14
CA GLY A 25 -6.28 14.64 -17.01
C GLY A 25 -7.61 15.00 -16.33
N SER A 26 -8.40 15.86 -16.98
CA SER A 26 -9.62 16.44 -16.39
C SER A 26 -10.74 15.42 -16.11
N ASP A 27 -10.75 14.30 -16.84
CA ASP A 27 -11.84 13.31 -16.80
C ASP A 27 -11.44 12.02 -16.08
N TRP A 28 -10.33 12.03 -15.33
CA TRP A 28 -9.74 10.83 -14.72
C TRP A 28 -10.74 10.04 -13.86
N SER A 29 -11.62 10.74 -13.15
CA SER A 29 -12.59 10.15 -12.23
C SER A 29 -13.60 9.26 -12.95
N SER A 30 -13.92 9.56 -14.22
CA SER A 30 -14.81 8.74 -15.05
C SER A 30 -14.18 7.41 -15.46
N PHE A 31 -12.86 7.27 -15.34
CA PHE A 31 -12.11 6.05 -15.62
C PHE A 31 -11.67 5.31 -14.35
N SER A 32 -12.07 5.79 -13.17
CA SER A 32 -11.84 5.09 -11.92
C SER A 32 -12.61 3.76 -11.91
N ARG A 33 -11.91 2.66 -11.61
CA ARG A 33 -12.46 1.30 -11.60
C ARG A 33 -12.30 0.67 -10.23
N THR A 34 -13.14 1.10 -9.30
CA THR A 34 -13.12 0.62 -7.92
C THR A 34 -14.10 -0.51 -7.65
N GLU A 35 -14.70 -1.10 -8.69
CA GLU A 35 -15.73 -2.14 -8.53
C GLU A 35 -15.17 -3.41 -7.84
N ARG A 36 -13.88 -3.70 -8.01
CA ARG A 36 -13.21 -4.87 -7.41
C ARG A 36 -12.34 -4.53 -6.21
N VAL A 37 -11.68 -3.38 -6.24
CA VAL A 37 -10.75 -2.91 -5.21
C VAL A 37 -11.04 -1.44 -4.93
N ALA A 38 -11.29 -1.08 -3.68
CA ALA A 38 -11.55 0.29 -3.28
C ALA A 38 -10.27 1.13 -3.19
N GLY A 39 -9.15 0.53 -2.79
CA GLY A 39 -7.88 1.22 -2.65
C GLY A 39 -6.82 0.41 -1.90
N ILE A 40 -5.68 1.05 -1.66
CA ILE A 40 -4.57 0.52 -0.85
C ILE A 40 -4.73 1.05 0.58
N SER A 41 -4.81 0.17 1.57
CA SER A 41 -4.97 0.53 2.99
C SER A 41 -3.68 0.37 3.81
N ALA A 42 -2.70 -0.36 3.29
CA ALA A 42 -1.40 -0.46 3.95
C ALA A 42 -0.27 -0.72 2.96
N ALA A 43 0.93 -0.29 3.35
CA ALA A 43 2.18 -0.71 2.74
C ALA A 43 3.01 -1.52 3.74
N GLU A 44 3.77 -2.48 3.23
CA GLU A 44 4.75 -3.27 3.96
C GLU A 44 6.14 -2.93 3.46
N LEU A 45 6.96 -2.34 4.32
CA LEU A 45 8.38 -2.14 4.04
C LEU A 45 9.19 -3.22 4.74
N GLN A 46 9.98 -3.95 3.97
CA GLN A 46 10.88 -4.96 4.51
C GLN A 46 12.28 -4.40 4.70
N ALA A 47 12.98 -4.79 5.75
CA ALA A 47 14.36 -4.42 6.03
C ALA A 47 15.08 -5.47 6.89
N PRO A 48 16.42 -5.54 6.85
CA PRO A 48 17.18 -6.34 7.83
C PRO A 48 17.03 -5.82 9.27
N ASP A 49 16.71 -4.54 9.43
CA ASP A 49 16.48 -3.88 10.72
C ASP A 49 15.20 -3.03 10.61
N PRO A 50 14.02 -3.62 10.88
CA PRO A 50 12.72 -2.96 10.71
C PRO A 50 12.54 -1.77 11.65
N GLU A 51 13.04 -1.87 12.88
CA GLU A 51 12.96 -0.83 13.92
C GLU A 51 13.70 0.43 13.49
N ARG A 52 14.94 0.28 13.00
CA ARG A 52 15.73 1.41 12.48
C ARG A 52 15.04 2.08 11.29
N LEU A 53 14.47 1.29 10.37
CA LEU A 53 13.79 1.84 9.20
C LEU A 53 12.51 2.57 9.61
N ALA A 54 11.71 1.98 10.49
CA ALA A 54 10.50 2.58 11.03
C ALA A 54 10.80 3.92 11.71
N GLY A 55 11.80 3.97 12.60
CA GLY A 55 12.19 5.21 13.28
C GLY A 55 12.62 6.31 12.31
N ARG A 56 13.31 5.96 11.22
CA ARG A 56 13.71 6.94 10.19
C ARG A 56 12.50 7.47 9.41
N TRP A 57 11.58 6.60 9.01
CA TRP A 57 10.37 6.99 8.29
C TRP A 57 9.43 7.82 9.16
N ALA A 58 9.26 7.44 10.43
CA ALA A 58 8.49 8.16 11.42
C ALA A 58 9.03 9.57 11.67
N GLN A 59 10.36 9.70 11.77
CA GLN A 59 11.01 11.01 11.87
C GLN A 59 10.71 11.91 10.66
N ILE A 60 10.71 11.35 9.45
CA ILE A 60 10.44 12.11 8.22
C ILE A 60 8.96 12.49 8.14
N ALA A 61 8.06 11.55 8.43
CA ALA A 61 6.62 11.75 8.42
C ALA A 61 6.11 12.60 9.60
N GLN A 62 6.95 12.83 10.62
CA GLN A 62 6.59 13.50 11.87
C GLN A 62 5.46 12.79 12.63
N LEU A 63 5.52 11.45 12.63
CA LEU A 63 4.58 10.56 13.30
C LEU A 63 5.32 9.65 14.28
N ASP A 64 4.59 9.03 15.19
CA ASP A 64 5.16 8.05 16.12
C ASP A 64 5.16 6.64 15.50
N VAL A 65 6.13 5.83 15.93
CA VAL A 65 6.11 4.38 15.68
C VAL A 65 5.32 3.72 16.80
N ILE A 66 4.33 2.90 16.44
CA ILE A 66 3.60 2.02 17.34
C ILE A 66 3.94 0.56 17.05
N VAL A 67 3.56 -0.33 17.98
CA VAL A 67 3.58 -1.77 17.74
C VAL A 67 2.21 -2.18 17.19
N GLY A 68 2.18 -2.65 15.95
CA GLY A 68 0.95 -3.13 15.32
C GLY A 68 0.51 -4.51 15.84
N ASP A 69 -0.67 -4.96 15.41
CA ASP A 69 -1.29 -6.22 15.89
C ASP A 69 -0.42 -7.46 15.68
N SER A 70 0.39 -7.47 14.62
CA SER A 70 1.33 -8.56 14.32
C SER A 70 2.68 -8.43 15.05
N GLY A 71 2.83 -7.47 15.96
CA GLY A 71 4.06 -7.19 16.70
C GLY A 71 5.12 -6.40 15.91
N ASN A 72 4.79 -5.96 14.69
CA ASN A 72 5.71 -5.22 13.83
C ASN A 72 5.66 -3.71 14.11
N PRO A 73 6.79 -2.99 14.03
CA PRO A 73 6.79 -1.53 14.05
C PRO A 73 5.89 -0.98 12.94
N THR A 74 5.06 0.00 13.27
CA THR A 74 4.01 0.51 12.38
C THR A 74 3.87 2.01 12.52
N ILE A 75 3.66 2.72 11.41
CA ILE A 75 3.26 4.12 11.37
C ILE A 75 1.82 4.19 10.87
N VAL A 76 0.98 4.97 11.54
CA VAL A 76 -0.44 5.16 11.18
C VAL A 76 -0.64 6.55 10.58
N PHE A 77 -1.18 6.60 9.37
CA PHE A 77 -1.65 7.81 8.69
C PHE A 77 -3.18 7.83 8.71
N ASP A 78 -3.79 8.95 8.30
CA ASP A 78 -5.24 9.12 8.31
C ASP A 78 -6.00 8.12 7.43
N ASN A 79 -5.38 7.66 6.34
CA ASN A 79 -5.99 6.78 5.34
C ASN A 79 -5.29 5.43 5.16
N ALA A 80 -4.12 5.23 5.78
CA ALA A 80 -3.32 4.02 5.56
C ALA A 80 -2.35 3.75 6.72
N THR A 81 -1.76 2.56 6.71
CA THR A 81 -0.65 2.22 7.61
C THR A 81 0.59 1.83 6.82
N ILE A 82 1.76 2.01 7.43
CA ILE A 82 3.01 1.42 6.96
C ILE A 82 3.53 0.50 8.05
N ARG A 83 3.61 -0.80 7.76
CA ARG A 83 4.25 -1.78 8.66
C ARG A 83 5.66 -2.09 8.19
N PHE A 84 6.55 -2.32 9.15
CA PHE A 84 7.96 -2.62 8.90
C PHE A 84 8.24 -4.06 9.32
N VAL A 85 8.71 -4.89 8.39
CA VAL A 85 8.92 -6.33 8.62
C VAL A 85 10.36 -6.74 8.31
N GLU A 86 10.79 -7.87 8.86
CA GLU A 86 12.10 -8.43 8.53
C GLU A 86 12.16 -8.86 7.05
N ALA A 87 13.26 -8.53 6.36
CA ALA A 87 13.47 -8.93 4.98
C ALA A 87 13.89 -10.41 4.89
N ILE A 88 12.95 -11.27 4.46
CA ILE A 88 13.15 -12.73 4.38
C ILE A 88 13.22 -13.28 2.94
N ASP A 89 12.95 -12.46 1.92
CA ASP A 89 12.79 -12.92 0.53
C ASP A 89 14.04 -12.70 -0.35
N GLY A 90 15.14 -12.24 0.24
CA GLY A 90 16.41 -12.02 -0.46
C GLY A 90 16.46 -10.77 -1.36
N ARG A 91 15.39 -9.98 -1.48
CA ARG A 91 15.40 -8.73 -2.27
C ARG A 91 16.06 -7.55 -1.54
N GLY A 92 16.25 -7.67 -0.23
CA GLY A 92 16.81 -6.64 0.62
C GLY A 92 15.76 -5.61 1.08
N GLU A 93 16.22 -4.43 1.50
CA GLU A 93 15.38 -3.37 2.03
C GLU A 93 14.51 -2.71 0.93
N GLY A 94 13.19 -2.63 1.14
CA GLY A 94 12.28 -2.02 0.17
C GLY A 94 10.79 -2.33 0.37
N LEU A 95 9.97 -1.99 -0.63
CA LEU A 95 8.55 -2.34 -0.65
C LEU A 95 8.37 -3.85 -0.80
N GLY A 96 7.84 -4.47 0.26
CA GLY A 96 7.59 -5.90 0.39
C GLY A 96 6.21 -6.31 -0.09
N GLY A 97 5.21 -5.52 0.29
CA GLY A 97 3.81 -5.81 0.02
C GLY A 97 2.87 -4.62 0.25
N ILE A 98 1.60 -4.82 -0.08
CA ILE A 98 0.50 -3.87 0.12
C ILE A 98 -0.77 -4.59 0.52
N ASP A 99 -1.65 -3.89 1.21
CA ASP A 99 -2.99 -4.38 1.54
C ASP A 99 -4.01 -3.67 0.65
N LEU A 100 -4.87 -4.45 0.00
CA LEU A 100 -5.95 -3.96 -0.86
C LEU A 100 -7.30 -4.19 -0.20
N ILE A 101 -8.10 -3.13 -0.07
CA ILE A 101 -9.51 -3.26 0.32
C ILE A 101 -10.28 -3.79 -0.89
N CYS A 102 -10.76 -5.01 -0.82
CA CYS A 102 -11.44 -5.70 -1.91
C CYS A 102 -12.96 -5.54 -1.77
N ASN A 103 -13.59 -4.90 -2.75
CA ASN A 103 -15.05 -4.89 -2.88
C ASN A 103 -15.58 -6.21 -3.46
N ASP A 104 -14.76 -6.90 -4.25
CA ASP A 104 -15.07 -8.21 -4.85
C ASP A 104 -13.81 -9.08 -4.87
N ARG A 105 -13.52 -9.72 -3.74
CA ARG A 105 -12.36 -10.62 -3.58
C ARG A 105 -12.40 -11.80 -4.55
N GLU A 106 -13.58 -12.34 -4.82
CA GLU A 106 -13.73 -13.49 -5.73
C GLU A 106 -13.30 -13.14 -7.15
N ALA A 107 -13.74 -11.97 -7.67
CA ALA A 107 -13.33 -11.51 -8.99
C ALA A 107 -11.83 -11.15 -9.07
N VAL A 108 -11.23 -10.69 -7.95
CA VAL A 108 -9.78 -10.49 -7.87
C VAL A 108 -9.05 -11.83 -7.96
N LEU A 109 -9.43 -12.81 -7.15
CA LEU A 109 -8.82 -14.14 -7.15
C LEU A 109 -8.99 -14.84 -8.50
N GLU A 110 -10.16 -14.74 -9.14
CA GLU A 110 -10.37 -15.31 -10.47
C GLU A 110 -9.47 -14.66 -11.52
N GLY A 111 -9.34 -13.34 -11.50
CA GLY A 111 -8.39 -12.63 -12.36
C GLY A 111 -6.93 -13.03 -12.08
N ALA A 112 -6.60 -13.31 -10.83
CA ALA A 112 -5.28 -13.75 -10.41
C ALA A 112 -4.95 -15.20 -10.84
N ARG A 113 -5.93 -16.12 -10.79
CA ARG A 113 -5.77 -17.50 -11.29
C ARG A 113 -5.47 -17.52 -12.78
N GLN A 114 -6.15 -16.68 -13.56
CA GLN A 114 -5.90 -16.55 -15.00
C GLN A 114 -4.49 -16.02 -15.34
N ARG A 115 -3.76 -15.49 -14.35
CA ARG A 115 -2.42 -14.92 -14.47
C ARG A 115 -1.37 -15.71 -13.68
N ASP A 116 -1.75 -16.87 -13.14
CA ASP A 116 -0.90 -17.73 -12.31
C ASP A 116 -0.24 -16.99 -11.14
N CYS A 117 -0.96 -16.06 -10.50
CA CYS A 117 -0.43 -15.23 -9.43
C CYS A 117 -1.12 -15.39 -8.07
N VAL A 118 -1.97 -16.40 -7.89
CA VAL A 118 -2.56 -16.71 -6.59
C VAL A 118 -1.54 -17.39 -5.68
N ILE A 119 -1.43 -16.92 -4.44
CA ILE A 119 -0.65 -17.57 -3.38
C ILE A 119 -1.60 -18.26 -2.39
N SER A 120 -2.68 -17.58 -1.99
CA SER A 120 -3.74 -18.10 -1.13
C SER A 120 -5.06 -17.36 -1.40
N ASP A 121 -6.12 -17.67 -0.65
CA ASP A 121 -7.38 -16.93 -0.73
C ASP A 121 -7.29 -15.49 -0.19
N GLU A 122 -6.18 -15.14 0.46
CA GLU A 122 -5.92 -13.82 1.06
C GLU A 122 -4.69 -13.12 0.47
N GLU A 123 -3.99 -13.75 -0.48
CA GLU A 123 -2.72 -13.23 -1.01
C GLU A 123 -2.54 -13.57 -2.48
N VAL A 124 -2.12 -12.56 -3.26
CA VAL A 124 -1.65 -12.72 -4.64
C VAL A 124 -0.25 -12.12 -4.79
N SER A 125 0.55 -12.66 -5.72
CA SER A 125 1.90 -12.18 -5.99
C SER A 125 1.97 -11.49 -7.35
N LEU A 126 2.13 -10.16 -7.36
CA LEU A 126 2.18 -9.37 -8.59
C LEU A 126 3.53 -8.68 -8.71
N GLY A 127 4.34 -9.07 -9.70
CA GLY A 127 5.65 -8.45 -9.94
C GLY A 127 6.63 -8.56 -8.77
N GLY A 128 6.52 -9.61 -7.95
CA GLY A 128 7.32 -9.79 -6.73
C GLY A 128 6.80 -9.02 -5.51
N LEU A 129 5.67 -8.34 -5.62
CA LEU A 129 4.96 -7.70 -4.50
C LEU A 129 3.96 -8.69 -3.89
N ARG A 130 3.95 -8.79 -2.55
CA ARG A 130 2.88 -9.47 -1.82
C ARG A 130 1.67 -8.56 -1.76
N VAL A 131 0.54 -9.01 -2.28
CA VAL A 131 -0.70 -8.22 -2.31
C VAL A 131 -1.71 -8.95 -1.45
N TYR A 132 -1.94 -8.41 -0.25
CA TYR A 132 -2.84 -8.98 0.73
C TYR A 132 -4.26 -8.46 0.50
N LEU A 133 -5.21 -9.38 0.41
CA LEU A 133 -6.61 -9.07 0.13
C LEU A 133 -7.35 -8.89 1.46
N ARG A 134 -7.90 -7.70 1.68
CA ARG A 134 -8.68 -7.32 2.87
C ARG A 134 -10.13 -7.05 2.49
N ASP A 135 -11.02 -7.12 3.46
CA ASP A 135 -12.43 -6.72 3.33
C ASP A 135 -12.65 -5.28 3.84
#